data_AF-A0A3P7N286-F1
#
_entry.id   AF-A0A3P7N286-F1
#
_cell.length_a   1.000
_cell.length_b   1.000
_cell.length_c   1.000
_cell.angle_alpha   90.00
_cell.angle_beta   90.00
_cell.angle_gamma   90.00
#
_symmetry.space_group_name_H-M   'P 1'
#
loop_
_entity.id
_entity.type
_entity.pdbx_description
1 polymer ?
#
loop_
_entity_poly.entity_id
_entity_poly.type
_entity_poly.pdbx_seq_one_letter_code
_entity_poly.pdbx_strand_id
1 'polypeptide(L)'
;MSLQAKEATLVTMDSEGRITSERGINIELAPIQQTADRIAGYFVPCVIGIALLTLFAWIVVGYMSDKYLDMAPTSRFENIMKVAFEAAITVLAIACPCSLGLATPTAVMVGTGVGAINGILIKGGEPLESVHKVSTVIFDKTGTITEGRPRVVSIFGVRSPLDLPLQQ
;
A
#
# COMPACT_ATOMS: atom_id res chain seq x y z
N MET A 1 8.20 -0.47 17.82
CA MET A 1 9.31 0.22 17.14
C MET A 1 8.82 0.84 15.83
N SER A 2 8.02 1.91 15.89
CA SER A 2 7.76 2.84 14.76
C SER A 2 6.90 4.02 15.24
N LEU A 3 7.52 4.99 15.90
CA LEU A 3 6.86 6.22 16.34
C LEU A 3 7.74 7.45 16.00
N GLN A 4 8.53 7.37 14.93
CA GLN A 4 9.44 8.44 14.50
C GLN A 4 9.15 8.96 13.09
N ALA A 5 7.99 8.61 12.51
CA ALA A 5 7.61 9.08 11.18
C ALA A 5 6.34 9.94 11.16
N LYS A 6 5.70 10.22 12.31
CA LYS A 6 4.36 10.83 12.36
C LYS A 6 4.34 12.37 12.32
N GLU A 7 5.48 13.03 12.20
CA GLU A 7 5.56 14.50 12.13
C GLU A 7 6.38 14.91 10.91
N ALA A 8 5.69 15.14 9.79
CA ALA A 8 6.26 15.86 8.66
C ALA A 8 5.93 17.35 8.82
N THR A 9 6.95 18.19 8.87
CA THR A 9 6.81 19.66 8.88
C THR A 9 6.82 20.14 7.44
N LEU A 10 5.69 20.64 6.95
CA LEU A 10 5.62 21.29 5.65
C LEU A 10 6.04 22.75 5.83
N VAL A 11 7.05 23.17 5.07
CA VAL A 11 7.56 24.53 5.07
C VAL A 11 7.13 25.16 3.75
N THR A 12 6.15 26.06 3.79
CA THR A 12 5.67 26.76 2.59
C THR A 12 6.05 28.23 2.67
N MET A 13 6.37 28.82 1.53
CA MET A 13 6.64 30.25 1.43
C MET A 13 5.39 30.93 0.89
N ASP A 14 4.84 31.89 1.62
CA ASP A 14 3.68 32.66 1.14
C ASP A 14 4.08 33.65 0.03
N SER A 15 3.09 34.29 -0.60
CA SER A 15 3.30 35.31 -1.64
C SER A 15 4.01 36.58 -1.16
N GLU A 16 4.21 36.75 0.15
CA GLU A 16 4.95 37.85 0.79
C GLU A 16 6.37 37.43 1.22
N GLY A 17 6.78 36.19 0.94
CA GLY A 17 8.11 35.65 1.26
C GLY A 17 8.27 35.19 2.71
N ARG A 18 7.19 34.99 3.48
CA ARG A 18 7.26 34.44 4.84
C ARG A 18 7.27 32.92 4.83
N ILE A 19 8.14 32.36 5.65
CA ILE A 19 8.22 30.92 5.89
C ILE A 19 7.11 30.53 6.88
N THR A 20 6.07 29.88 6.39
CA THR A 20 4.99 29.33 7.21
C THR A 20 5.25 27.84 7.43
N SER A 21 5.24 27.42 8.70
CA SER A 21 5.39 26.02 9.09
C SER A 21 4.03 25.50 9.54
N GLU A 22 3.41 24.67 8.71
CA GLU A 22 2.23 23.92 9.13
C GLU A 22 2.67 22.61 9.78
N ARG A 23 2.41 22.50 11.08
CA ARG A 23 2.61 21.27 11.86
C ARG A 23 1.30 20.50 11.93
N GLY A 24 1.30 19.24 11.46
CA GLY A 24 0.15 18.35 11.64
C GLY A 24 -0.24 17.47 10.45
N ILE A 25 0.61 17.29 9.44
CA ILE A 25 0.30 16.37 8.34
C ILE A 25 0.38 14.93 8.87
N ASN A 26 -0.79 14.35 9.09
CA ASN A 26 -0.93 12.93 9.36
C ASN A 26 -0.60 12.17 8.09
N ILE A 27 0.50 11.42 8.11
CA ILE A 27 0.77 10.40 7.11
C ILE A 27 -0.18 9.25 7.44
N GLU A 28 -1.33 9.23 6.78
CA GLU A 28 -2.32 8.17 6.93
C GLU A 28 -1.81 6.87 6.28
N LEU A 29 -2.36 5.73 6.69
CA LEU A 29 -1.99 4.46 6.07
C LEU A 29 -2.39 4.45 4.59
N ALA A 30 -1.56 3.81 3.78
CA ALA A 30 -1.73 3.75 2.34
C ALA A 30 -3.11 3.17 1.93
N PRO A 31 -3.79 3.76 0.93
CA PRO A 31 -5.17 3.44 0.56
C PRO A 31 -5.37 2.00 0.05
N ILE A 32 -4.36 1.34 -0.53
CA ILE A 32 -4.47 -0.09 -0.89
C ILE A 32 -4.60 -0.98 0.34
N GLN A 33 -4.04 -0.56 1.48
CA GLN A 33 -4.06 -1.34 2.72
C GLN A 33 -5.48 -1.41 3.29
N GLN A 34 -6.22 -0.30 3.20
CA GLN A 34 -7.66 -0.26 3.50
C GLN A 34 -8.49 -1.11 2.52
N THR A 35 -8.06 -1.22 1.26
CA THR A 35 -8.74 -2.02 0.24
C THR A 35 -8.53 -3.52 0.50
N ALA A 36 -7.32 -3.93 0.88
CA ALA A 36 -7.02 -5.29 1.31
C ALA A 36 -7.79 -5.68 2.57
N ASP A 37 -7.85 -4.79 3.57
CA ASP A 37 -8.61 -4.99 4.80
C ASP A 37 -10.12 -5.09 4.53
N ARG A 38 -10.64 -4.31 3.58
CA ARG A 38 -12.04 -4.41 3.15
C ARG A 38 -12.33 -5.75 2.50
N ILE A 39 -11.45 -6.24 1.64
CA ILE A 39 -11.59 -7.56 1.00
C ILE A 39 -11.58 -8.66 2.07
N ALA A 40 -10.64 -8.60 3.02
CA ALA A 40 -10.58 -9.55 4.14
C ALA A 40 -11.88 -9.49 4.97
N GLY A 41 -12.43 -8.30 5.22
CA GLY A 41 -13.68 -8.09 5.93
C GLY A 41 -14.90 -8.73 5.26
N TYR A 42 -14.95 -8.80 3.92
CA TYR A 42 -16.01 -9.52 3.18
C TYR A 42 -15.71 -11.01 3.01
N PHE A 43 -14.44 -11.40 2.90
CA PHE A 43 -14.05 -12.78 2.64
C PHE A 43 -14.30 -13.69 3.83
N VAL A 44 -13.97 -13.24 5.05
CA VAL A 44 -14.18 -14.00 6.29
C VAL A 44 -15.64 -14.44 6.50
N PRO A 45 -16.65 -13.55 6.46
CA PRO A 45 -18.05 -13.95 6.64
C PRO A 45 -18.55 -14.87 5.50
N CYS A 46 -18.07 -14.70 4.27
CA CYS A 46 -18.40 -15.59 3.16
C CYS A 46 -17.91 -17.02 3.40
N VAL A 47 -16.65 -17.19 3.85
CA VAL A 47 -16.07 -18.52 4.11
C VAL A 47 -16.80 -19.22 5.27
N ILE A 48 -17.13 -18.48 6.33
CA ILE A 48 -17.92 -19.02 7.45
C ILE A 48 -19.31 -19.47 6.96
N GLY A 49 -19.96 -18.68 6.09
CA GLY A 49 -21.24 -19.04 5.48
C GLY A 49 -21.17 -20.35 4.68
N ILE A 50 -20.15 -20.49 3.83
CA ILE A 50 -19.95 -21.70 3.01
C ILE A 50 -19.61 -22.92 3.88
N ALA A 51 -18.82 -22.75 4.94
CA ALA A 51 -18.48 -23.83 5.87
C ALA A 51 -19.73 -24.36 6.61
N LEU A 52 -20.60 -23.45 7.07
CA LEU A 52 -21.88 -23.83 7.68
C LEU A 52 -22.80 -24.53 6.68
N LEU A 53 -22.92 -24.02 5.45
CA LEU A 53 -23.70 -24.67 4.40
C LEU A 53 -23.19 -26.09 4.09
N THR A 54 -21.86 -26.27 4.05
CA THR A 54 -21.24 -27.58 3.82
C THR A 54 -21.53 -28.54 4.95
N LEU A 55 -21.46 -28.07 6.21
CA LEU A 55 -21.82 -28.84 7.39
C LEU A 55 -23.29 -29.29 7.34
N PHE A 56 -24.22 -28.38 7.06
CA PHE A 56 -25.65 -28.71 6.95
C PHE A 56 -25.93 -29.66 5.78
N ALA A 57 -25.31 -29.44 4.63
CA ALA A 57 -25.46 -30.31 3.46
C ALA A 57 -24.99 -31.74 3.75
N TRP A 58 -23.83 -31.91 4.39
CA TRP A 58 -23.32 -33.24 4.75
C TRP A 58 -24.14 -33.93 5.84
N ILE A 59 -24.73 -33.18 6.77
CA ILE A 59 -25.68 -33.74 7.75
C ILE A 59 -26.92 -34.28 7.04
N VAL A 60 -27.54 -33.49 6.14
CA VAL A 60 -28.76 -33.91 5.43
C VAL A 60 -28.49 -35.11 4.53
N VAL A 61 -27.38 -35.11 3.78
CA VAL A 61 -26.96 -36.25 2.96
C VAL A 61 -26.66 -37.48 3.82
N GLY A 62 -26.03 -37.30 4.98
CA GLY A 62 -25.77 -38.38 5.95
C GLY A 62 -27.03 -39.05 6.49
N TYR A 63 -28.11 -38.27 6.73
CA TYR A 63 -29.42 -38.81 7.12
C TYR A 63 -30.18 -39.47 5.97
N MET A 64 -30.02 -38.98 4.73
CA MET A 64 -30.67 -39.52 3.52
C MET A 64 -29.97 -40.76 2.93
N SER A 65 -28.71 -41.04 3.30
CA SER A 65 -27.92 -42.09 2.67
C SER A 65 -28.16 -43.48 3.29
N ASP A 66 -28.56 -44.45 2.45
CA ASP A 66 -28.71 -45.87 2.81
C ASP A 66 -27.45 -46.51 3.42
N LYS A 67 -26.26 -45.95 3.17
CA LYS A 67 -24.98 -46.47 3.68
C LYS A 67 -24.87 -46.53 5.21
N TYR A 68 -25.67 -45.75 5.93
CA TYR A 68 -25.64 -45.71 7.40
C TYR A 68 -26.88 -46.33 8.03
N LEU A 69 -27.82 -46.86 7.25
CA LEU A 69 -29.12 -47.34 7.74
C LEU A 69 -29.04 -48.62 8.59
N ASP A 70 -28.05 -49.49 8.35
CA ASP A 70 -27.82 -50.75 9.11
C ASP A 70 -27.08 -50.56 10.44
N MET A 71 -26.65 -49.34 10.77
CA MET A 71 -25.82 -49.08 11.94
C MET A 71 -26.67 -48.67 13.16
N ALA A 72 -26.24 -49.01 14.39
CA ALA A 72 -26.95 -48.63 15.61
C ALA A 72 -27.13 -47.09 15.70
N PRO A 73 -28.28 -46.59 16.20
CA PRO A 73 -28.60 -45.16 16.20
C PRO A 73 -27.56 -44.29 16.93
N THR A 74 -26.88 -44.85 17.95
CA THR A 74 -25.81 -44.18 18.69
C THR A 74 -24.54 -43.99 17.85
N SER A 75 -24.14 -44.97 17.04
CA SER A 75 -22.96 -44.88 16.18
C SER A 75 -23.24 -44.17 14.85
N ARG A 76 -24.50 -44.12 14.39
CA ARG A 76 -24.88 -43.34 13.20
C ARG A 76 -24.59 -41.85 13.38
N PHE A 77 -25.07 -41.27 14.48
CA PHE A 77 -24.88 -39.84 14.76
C PHE A 77 -23.39 -39.47 14.86
N GLU A 78 -22.59 -40.31 15.53
CA GLU A 78 -21.16 -40.07 15.72
C GLU A 78 -20.38 -40.06 14.40
N ASN A 79 -20.65 -41.00 13.49
CA ASN A 79 -19.94 -41.06 12.21
C ASN A 79 -20.35 -39.94 11.24
N ILE A 80 -21.63 -39.58 11.20
CA ILE A 80 -22.14 -38.48 10.37
C ILE A 80 -21.57 -37.14 10.83
N MET A 81 -21.51 -36.91 12.15
CA MET A 81 -20.90 -35.69 12.69
C MET A 81 -19.41 -35.63 12.37
N LYS A 82 -18.65 -36.73 12.51
CA LYS A 82 -17.22 -36.76 12.14
C LYS A 82 -16.98 -36.34 10.69
N VAL A 83 -17.72 -36.92 9.75
CA VAL A 83 -17.58 -36.63 8.31
C VAL A 83 -17.99 -35.17 8.00
N ALA A 84 -19.08 -34.68 8.59
CA ALA A 84 -19.53 -33.30 8.36
C ALA A 84 -18.55 -32.26 8.93
N PHE A 85 -17.97 -32.50 10.11
CA PHE A 85 -16.96 -31.62 10.69
C PHE A 85 -15.63 -31.66 9.92
N GLU A 86 -15.20 -32.84 9.48
CA GLU A 86 -14.01 -33.00 8.63
C GLU A 86 -14.18 -32.23 7.31
N ALA A 87 -15.34 -32.35 6.65
CA ALA A 87 -15.65 -31.59 5.45
C ALA A 87 -15.71 -30.07 5.70
N ALA A 88 -16.25 -29.62 6.83
CA ALA A 88 -16.32 -28.19 7.14
C ALA A 88 -14.92 -27.59 7.43
N ILE A 89 -14.08 -28.29 8.20
CA ILE A 89 -12.72 -27.84 8.55
C ILE A 89 -11.82 -27.83 7.31
N THR A 90 -11.95 -28.82 6.42
CA THR A 90 -11.18 -28.87 5.17
C THR A 90 -11.51 -27.69 4.25
N VAL A 91 -12.79 -27.32 4.13
CA VAL A 91 -13.21 -26.12 3.39
C VAL A 91 -12.63 -24.85 4.02
N LEU A 92 -12.68 -24.72 5.35
CA LEU A 92 -12.11 -23.58 6.07
C LEU A 92 -10.59 -23.49 5.89
N ALA A 93 -9.88 -24.61 5.93
CA ALA A 93 -8.44 -24.69 5.77
C ALA A 93 -8.00 -24.32 4.34
N ILE A 94 -8.70 -24.81 3.32
CA ILE A 94 -8.42 -24.50 1.90
C ILE A 94 -8.68 -23.01 1.61
N ALA A 95 -9.65 -22.40 2.29
CA ALA A 95 -9.99 -21.00 2.09
C ALA A 95 -8.99 -20.01 2.72
N CYS A 96 -8.01 -20.46 3.51
CA CYS A 96 -7.14 -19.57 4.27
C CYS A 96 -6.37 -18.59 3.33
N PRO A 97 -6.59 -17.26 3.42
CA PRO A 97 -6.07 -16.30 2.47
C PRO A 97 -4.63 -15.86 2.77
N CYS A 98 -3.74 -16.79 3.14
CA CYS A 98 -2.37 -16.50 3.61
C CYS A 98 -1.56 -15.62 2.64
N SER A 99 -1.79 -15.76 1.35
CA SER A 99 -1.12 -14.96 0.31
C SER A 99 -1.62 -13.52 0.24
N LEU A 100 -2.88 -13.26 0.60
CA LEU A 100 -3.51 -11.94 0.48
C LEU A 100 -2.90 -10.93 1.44
N GLY A 101 -2.54 -11.37 2.66
CA GLY A 101 -1.91 -10.50 3.68
C GLY A 101 -0.44 -10.18 3.39
N LEU A 102 0.26 -11.00 2.61
CA LEU A 102 1.68 -10.80 2.27
C LEU A 102 1.88 -10.07 0.94
N ALA A 103 0.92 -10.14 0.01
CA ALA A 103 1.07 -9.55 -1.32
C ALA A 103 1.45 -8.06 -1.28
N THR A 104 0.72 -7.26 -0.48
CA THR A 104 0.93 -5.81 -0.36
C THR A 104 2.30 -5.44 0.23
N PRO A 105 2.73 -5.94 1.41
CA PRO A 105 4.03 -5.57 1.97
C PRO A 105 5.19 -6.06 1.10
N THR A 106 5.08 -7.22 0.44
CA THR A 106 6.12 -7.71 -0.48
C THR A 106 6.24 -6.81 -1.71
N ALA A 107 5.12 -6.37 -2.30
CA ALA A 107 5.14 -5.46 -3.43
C ALA A 107 5.78 -4.10 -3.07
N VAL A 108 5.42 -3.52 -1.94
CA VAL A 108 5.97 -2.23 -1.48
C VAL A 108 7.45 -2.35 -1.12
N MET A 109 7.85 -3.41 -0.42
CA MET A 109 9.25 -3.64 -0.05
C MET A 109 10.16 -3.83 -1.28
N VAL A 110 9.72 -4.62 -2.26
CA VAL A 110 10.51 -4.84 -3.49
C VAL A 110 10.49 -3.57 -4.36
N GLY A 111 9.35 -2.90 -4.50
CA GLY A 111 9.24 -1.68 -5.30
C GLY A 111 10.12 -0.54 -4.78
N THR A 112 10.14 -0.32 -3.45
CA THR A 112 11.03 0.66 -2.82
C THR A 112 12.50 0.25 -2.92
N GLY A 113 12.82 -1.04 -2.81
CA GLY A 113 14.18 -1.55 -3.01
C GLY A 113 14.72 -1.30 -4.42
N VAL A 114 13.90 -1.57 -5.45
CA VAL A 114 14.26 -1.29 -6.84
C VAL A 114 14.36 0.22 -7.08
N GLY A 115 13.48 1.03 -6.51
CA GLY A 115 13.56 2.49 -6.57
C GLY A 115 14.88 3.03 -6.00
N ALA A 116 15.31 2.51 -4.85
CA ALA A 116 16.56 2.91 -4.20
C ALA A 116 17.79 2.61 -5.05
N ILE A 117 17.81 1.47 -5.76
CA ILE A 117 18.91 1.12 -6.69
C ILE A 117 19.00 2.12 -7.86
N ASN A 118 17.87 2.73 -8.24
CA ASN A 118 17.80 3.75 -9.28
C ASN A 118 17.98 5.19 -8.75
N GLY A 119 18.37 5.36 -7.48
CA GLY A 119 18.57 6.67 -6.87
C GLY A 119 17.28 7.39 -6.46
N ILE A 120 16.14 6.69 -6.44
CA ILE A 120 14.84 7.24 -6.03
C ILE A 120 14.53 6.74 -4.62
N LEU A 121 14.65 7.61 -3.62
CA LEU A 121 14.33 7.27 -2.24
C LEU A 121 12.84 7.51 -1.96
N ILE A 122 12.08 6.43 -1.83
CA ILE A 122 10.64 6.48 -1.56
C ILE A 122 10.41 6.24 -0.06
N LYS A 123 9.91 7.26 0.64
CA LYS A 123 9.69 7.22 2.08
C LYS A 123 8.24 6.80 2.39
N GLY A 124 8.03 5.52 2.68
CA GLY A 124 6.71 4.95 2.98
C GLY A 124 6.01 4.32 1.76
N GLY A 125 4.89 3.62 1.99
CA GLY A 125 4.11 2.97 0.93
C GLY A 125 3.10 3.90 0.22
N GLU A 126 2.57 4.88 0.93
CA GLU A 126 1.56 5.82 0.40
C GLU A 126 2.04 6.64 -0.82
N PRO A 127 3.28 7.18 -0.84
CA PRO A 127 3.80 7.86 -2.01
C PRO A 127 3.97 6.91 -3.21
N LEU A 128 4.34 5.64 -2.97
CA LEU A 128 4.51 4.64 -4.02
C LEU A 128 3.19 4.36 -4.77
N GLU A 129 2.07 4.35 -4.04
CA GLU A 129 0.74 4.19 -4.61
C GLU A 129 0.21 5.46 -5.26
N SER A 130 0.46 6.62 -4.64
CA SER A 130 -0.06 7.90 -5.11
C SER A 130 0.62 8.36 -6.40
N VAL A 131 1.89 7.97 -6.62
CA VAL A 131 2.65 8.28 -7.84
C VAL A 131 1.92 7.82 -9.11
N HIS A 132 1.20 6.70 -9.08
CA HIS A 132 0.43 6.24 -10.25
C HIS A 132 -0.69 7.21 -10.67
N LYS A 133 -1.21 8.01 -9.72
CA LYS A 133 -2.29 8.97 -9.97
C LYS A 133 -1.79 10.36 -10.35
N VAL A 134 -0.48 10.59 -10.31
CA VAL A 134 0.11 11.90 -10.63
C VAL A 134 0.03 12.15 -12.13
N SER A 135 -0.69 13.19 -12.54
CA SER A 135 -0.79 13.63 -13.95
C SER A 135 0.11 14.83 -14.26
N THR A 136 0.45 15.63 -13.25
CA THR A 136 1.20 16.88 -13.40
C THR A 136 2.33 16.91 -12.38
N VAL A 137 3.54 17.25 -12.85
CA VAL A 137 4.72 17.44 -12.01
C VAL A 137 5.14 18.90 -12.09
N ILE A 138 5.19 19.57 -10.95
CA ILE A 138 5.67 20.95 -10.83
C ILE A 138 7.06 20.88 -10.19
N PHE A 139 8.07 21.34 -10.91
CA PHE A 139 9.43 21.41 -10.41
C PHE A 139 9.69 22.78 -9.80
N ASP A 140 10.29 22.80 -8.61
CA ASP A 140 10.92 24.02 -8.13
C ASP A 140 12.10 24.37 -9.03
N LYS A 141 12.38 25.65 -9.23
CA LYS A 141 13.48 26.08 -10.09
C LYS A 141 14.81 26.00 -9.33
N THR A 142 14.86 26.59 -8.15
CA THR A 142 16.11 26.81 -7.42
C THR A 142 16.53 25.53 -6.69
N GLY A 143 17.66 24.94 -7.07
CA GLY A 143 18.18 23.73 -6.40
C GLY A 143 17.54 22.41 -6.83
N THR A 144 16.50 22.42 -7.68
CA THR A 144 15.97 21.21 -8.36
C THR A 144 16.35 21.21 -9.83
N ILE A 145 15.97 22.25 -10.60
CA ILE A 145 16.41 22.40 -12.00
C ILE A 145 17.79 23.05 -12.08
N THR A 146 18.08 24.00 -11.19
CA THR A 146 19.38 24.68 -11.13
C THR A 146 20.31 24.08 -10.09
N GLU A 147 21.61 24.30 -10.25
CA GLU A 147 22.66 23.85 -9.30
C GLU A 147 22.57 24.49 -7.90
N GLY A 148 21.63 25.42 -7.68
CA GLY A 148 21.46 26.11 -6.39
C GLY A 148 22.62 27.05 -6.01
N ARG A 149 23.57 27.29 -6.92
CA ARG A 149 24.73 28.17 -6.70
C ARG A 149 24.78 29.26 -7.77
N PRO A 150 24.89 30.54 -7.40
CA PRO A 150 24.99 31.62 -8.36
C PRO A 150 26.33 31.59 -9.08
N ARG A 151 26.32 31.77 -10.41
CA ARG A 151 27.51 31.90 -11.26
C ARG A 151 27.39 33.15 -12.11
N VAL A 152 28.45 33.94 -12.20
CA VAL A 152 28.51 35.07 -13.14
C VAL A 152 28.61 34.51 -14.55
N VAL A 153 27.60 34.78 -15.39
CA VAL A 153 27.52 34.27 -16.77
C VAL A 153 28.04 35.30 -17.77
N SER A 154 27.81 36.58 -17.51
CA SER A 154 28.24 37.67 -18.39
C SER A 154 28.50 38.93 -17.60
N ILE A 155 29.47 39.71 -18.07
CA ILE A 155 29.77 41.05 -17.56
C ILE A 155 29.65 41.98 -18.76
N PHE A 156 28.67 42.89 -18.72
CA PHE A 156 28.50 43.93 -19.73
C PHE A 156 29.08 45.23 -19.16
N GLY A 157 30.26 45.60 -19.63
CA GLY A 157 30.87 46.89 -19.35
C GLY A 157 30.48 47.91 -20.40
N VAL A 158 29.92 49.04 -19.98
CA VAL A 158 29.78 50.21 -20.86
C VAL A 158 31.17 50.85 -20.96
N ARG A 159 31.82 50.72 -22.10
CA ARG A 159 33.08 51.44 -22.37
C ARG A 159 32.75 52.91 -22.64
N SER A 160 33.43 53.81 -21.94
CA SER A 160 33.44 55.21 -22.32
C SER A 160 34.27 55.37 -23.61
N PRO A 161 33.92 56.26 -24.55
CA PRO A 161 34.71 56.48 -25.78
C PRO A 161 36.16 56.94 -25.53
N LEU A 162 36.49 57.33 -24.29
CA LEU A 162 37.81 57.84 -23.90
C LEU A 162 38.85 56.75 -23.64
N ASP A 163 38.48 55.47 -23.61
CA ASP A 163 39.38 54.33 -23.36
C ASP A 163 39.87 53.60 -24.64
N LEU A 164 39.62 54.16 -25.83
CA LEU A 164 40.20 53.65 -27.06
C LEU A 164 41.69 54.03 -27.11
N PRO A 165 42.63 53.09 -27.34
CA PRO A 165 44.01 53.45 -27.59
C PRO A 165 44.01 54.35 -28.83
N LEU A 166 44.54 55.56 -28.68
CA LEU A 166 44.82 56.47 -29.78
C LEU A 166 45.69 55.70 -30.77
N GLN A 167 45.06 55.20 -31.83
CA GLN A 167 45.73 54.59 -32.95
C GLN A 167 46.41 55.76 -33.70
N GLN A 168 47.68 55.96 -33.38
CA GLN A 168 48.58 56.90 -34.07
C GLN A 168 48.72 56.52 -35.54
#